data_AF-A0A7X3UZP2-F1
#
_entry.id   AF-A0A7X3UZP2-F1
#
_cell.length_a   1.000
_cell.length_b   1.000
_cell.length_c   1.000
_cell.angle_alpha   90.00
_cell.angle_beta   90.00
_cell.angle_gamma   90.00
#
_symmetry.space_group_name_H-M   'P 1'
#
loop_
_entity.id
_entity.type
_entity.pdbx_description
1 polymer ?
#
loop_
_entity_poly.entity_id
_entity_poly.type
_entity_poly.pdbx_seq_one_letter_code
_entity_poly.pdbx_strand_id
1 'polypeptide(L)'
;MPTGQKSAMSSGQISGAAAAPALSEIERGILDFIVFFLRSNTYQPSIREIGRQFGIKSTKTVSEHLQALADKGYIERDPSRSRGVRILGIDLNAESVSLPCFQDLRDAMPGGRAGKAEGHITLDRQLAGGKGAFMVRAPRDVLPNGAVADGDLLVVAPVVAEELSDGEVIVARVSGIPDYFRVQRSRSQVLLHPLGRDGVPSRMDEPASLVLVGRVTGLYRRVDPGSFAKPSVAH
;
A
#
# COMPACT_ATOMS: atom_id res chain seq x y z
N MET A 1 37.46 16.73 42.85
CA MET A 1 36.75 15.43 42.92
C MET A 1 35.76 15.51 44.08
N PRO A 2 34.51 15.04 43.97
CA PRO A 2 33.62 14.85 42.82
C PRO A 2 32.35 15.73 43.07
N THR A 3 31.20 15.73 42.39
CA THR A 3 30.47 14.67 41.72
C THR A 3 29.45 15.36 40.80
N GLY A 4 29.60 15.16 39.49
CA GLY A 4 28.48 15.32 38.57
C GLY A 4 27.48 14.19 38.83
N GLN A 5 26.19 14.52 38.88
CA GLN A 5 25.14 13.52 38.80
C GLN A 5 23.98 14.07 37.97
N LYS A 6 24.05 13.76 36.67
CA LYS A 6 22.86 13.46 35.88
C LYS A 6 22.55 11.97 36.13
N SER A 7 21.47 11.69 36.84
CA SER A 7 20.79 10.39 36.89
C SER A 7 19.38 10.64 36.34
N ALA A 8 19.06 10.17 35.14
CA ALA A 8 18.63 8.81 34.81
C ALA A 8 17.19 8.53 35.28
N MET A 9 16.28 8.36 34.31
CA MET A 9 15.33 7.23 34.13
C MET A 9 14.61 7.49 32.79
N SER A 10 14.84 6.72 31.72
CA SER A 10 14.35 5.34 31.48
C SER A 10 12.83 5.34 31.28
N SER A 11 12.22 4.77 30.25
CA SER A 11 12.59 3.61 29.44
C SER A 11 11.82 3.62 28.11
N GLY A 12 12.36 2.95 27.10
CA GLY A 12 11.59 2.51 25.93
C GLY A 12 12.51 1.97 24.85
N GLN A 13 13.41 1.05 25.23
CA GLN A 13 14.25 0.32 24.29
C GLN A 13 13.38 -0.51 23.34
N ILE A 14 13.56 -0.30 22.04
CA ILE A 14 13.21 -1.29 21.03
C ILE A 14 14.49 -2.08 20.77
N SER A 15 14.60 -3.24 21.41
CA SER A 15 15.73 -4.15 21.25
C SER A 15 15.60 -4.92 19.93
N GLY A 16 16.67 -4.94 19.13
CA GLY A 16 16.87 -6.00 18.13
C GLY A 16 17.21 -5.61 16.68
N ALA A 17 17.89 -4.49 16.41
CA ALA A 17 18.58 -4.31 15.12
C ALA A 17 20.07 -4.67 15.30
N ALA A 18 20.46 -5.89 14.90
CA ALA A 18 21.88 -6.20 14.73
C ALA A 18 22.46 -5.21 13.71
N ALA A 19 23.55 -4.52 14.08
CA ALA A 19 24.17 -3.51 13.24
C ALA A 19 24.59 -4.11 11.89
N ALA A 20 23.96 -3.65 10.81
CA ALA A 20 24.29 -4.11 9.46
C ALA A 20 25.77 -3.79 9.16
N PRO A 21 26.52 -4.73 8.54
CA PRO A 21 27.96 -4.58 8.33
C PRO A 21 28.29 -3.37 7.44
N ALA A 22 29.34 -2.63 7.82
CA ALA A 22 29.68 -1.38 7.14
C ALA A 22 29.98 -1.59 5.64
N LEU A 23 29.28 -0.81 4.80
CA LEU A 23 29.52 -0.72 3.36
C LEU A 23 30.62 0.27 3.03
N SER A 24 31.49 -0.06 2.07
CA SER A 24 32.41 0.92 1.48
C SER A 24 31.65 1.95 0.66
N GLU A 25 32.28 3.08 0.35
CA GLU A 25 31.66 4.15 -0.46
C GLU A 25 31.22 3.65 -1.84
N ILE A 26 32.06 2.82 -2.47
CA ILE A 26 31.75 2.20 -3.78
C ILE A 26 30.63 1.18 -3.66
N GLU A 27 30.63 0.31 -2.64
CA GLU A 27 29.56 -0.67 -2.43
C GLU A 27 28.22 0.00 -2.17
N ARG A 28 28.21 1.06 -1.35
CA ARG A 28 27.01 1.88 -1.10
C ARG A 28 26.52 2.53 -2.39
N GLY A 29 27.42 3.14 -3.16
CA GLY A 29 27.08 3.71 -4.45
C GLY A 29 26.47 2.68 -5.41
N ILE A 30 27.08 1.50 -5.52
CA ILE A 30 26.57 0.41 -6.36
C ILE A 30 25.17 -0.02 -5.91
N LEU A 31 24.96 -0.19 -4.61
CA LEU A 31 23.65 -0.54 -4.05
C LEU A 31 22.60 0.52 -4.38
N ASP A 32 22.91 1.80 -4.15
CA ASP A 32 22.01 2.92 -4.44
C ASP A 32 21.67 3.01 -5.93
N PHE A 33 22.65 2.75 -6.80
CA PHE A 33 22.43 2.69 -8.24
C PHE A 33 21.52 1.54 -8.66
N ILE A 34 21.67 0.35 -8.08
CA ILE A 34 20.78 -0.79 -8.36
C ILE A 34 19.35 -0.44 -7.96
N VAL A 35 19.14 0.19 -6.80
CA VAL A 35 17.83 0.68 -6.34
C VAL A 35 17.25 1.71 -7.31
N PHE A 36 18.03 2.73 -7.67
CA PHE A 36 17.59 3.78 -8.58
C PHE A 36 17.23 3.22 -9.98
N PHE A 37 18.06 2.32 -10.49
CA PHE A 37 17.86 1.71 -11.80
C PHE A 37 16.59 0.86 -11.82
N LEU A 38 16.32 0.10 -10.76
CA LEU A 38 15.08 -0.68 -10.61
C LEU A 38 13.82 0.18 -10.47
N ARG A 39 13.92 1.37 -9.88
CA ARG A 39 12.77 2.30 -9.83
C ARG A 39 12.46 2.92 -11.19
N SER A 40 13.50 3.13 -11.98
CA SER A 40 13.38 3.76 -13.30
C SER A 40 13.10 2.75 -14.42
N ASN A 41 13.41 1.47 -14.18
CA ASN A 41 13.32 0.39 -15.17
C ASN A 41 12.72 -0.86 -14.53
N THR A 42 11.85 -1.58 -15.24
CA THR A 42 11.24 -2.83 -14.74
C THR A 42 12.21 -4.03 -14.67
N TYR A 43 13.53 -3.78 -14.72
CA TYR A 43 14.56 -4.81 -14.74
C TYR A 43 15.86 -4.33 -14.07
N GLN A 44 16.70 -5.29 -13.68
CA GLN A 44 17.96 -5.03 -12.98
C GLN A 44 19.06 -4.56 -13.95
N PRO A 45 19.98 -3.68 -13.50
CA PRO A 45 21.14 -3.34 -14.30
C PRO A 45 22.06 -4.56 -14.43
N SER A 46 22.66 -4.72 -15.59
CA SER A 46 23.71 -5.70 -15.85
C SER A 46 25.04 -5.26 -15.23
N ILE A 47 25.95 -6.22 -15.06
CA ILE A 47 27.33 -5.96 -14.59
C ILE A 47 28.03 -4.88 -15.44
N ARG A 48 27.76 -4.84 -16.76
CA ARG A 48 28.35 -3.84 -17.66
C ARG A 48 27.75 -2.45 -17.49
N GLU A 49 26.46 -2.35 -17.17
CA GLU A 49 25.80 -1.07 -16.88
C GLU A 49 26.32 -0.50 -15.56
N ILE A 50 26.45 -1.34 -14.53
CA ILE A 50 27.07 -0.94 -13.25
C ILE A 50 28.51 -0.48 -13.49
N GLY A 51 29.32 -1.26 -14.23
CA GLY A 51 30.70 -0.87 -14.55
C GLY A 51 30.79 0.47 -15.26
N ARG A 52 29.87 0.76 -16.19
CA ARG A 52 29.81 2.05 -16.89
C ARG A 52 29.48 3.21 -15.96
N GLN A 53 28.52 3.03 -15.05
CA GLN A 53 28.09 4.06 -14.09
C GLN A 53 29.22 4.48 -13.15
N PHE A 54 30.03 3.52 -12.69
CA PHE A 54 31.10 3.75 -11.71
C PHE A 54 32.50 3.87 -12.34
N GLY A 55 32.60 3.90 -13.67
CA GLY A 55 33.89 3.99 -14.38
C GLY A 55 34.78 2.74 -14.23
N ILE A 56 34.21 1.59 -13.86
CA ILE A 56 34.92 0.32 -13.65
C ILE A 56 34.96 -0.45 -14.97
N LYS A 57 36.15 -0.54 -15.58
CA LYS A 57 36.36 -1.23 -16.87
C LYS A 57 36.24 -2.76 -16.77
N SER A 58 36.61 -3.32 -15.62
CA SER A 58 36.65 -4.78 -15.40
C SER A 58 35.33 -5.28 -14.84
N THR A 59 34.65 -6.18 -15.57
CA THR A 59 33.45 -6.88 -15.07
C THR A 59 33.75 -7.73 -13.84
N LYS A 60 35.00 -8.17 -13.67
CA LYS A 60 35.44 -8.94 -12.49
C LYS A 60 35.39 -8.08 -11.22
N THR A 61 35.87 -6.85 -11.28
CA THR A 61 35.87 -5.92 -10.13
C THR A 61 34.44 -5.56 -9.71
N VAL A 62 33.53 -5.33 -10.66
CA VAL A 62 32.11 -5.14 -10.35
C VAL A 62 31.51 -6.39 -9.69
N SER A 63 31.84 -7.58 -10.21
CA SER A 63 31.40 -8.86 -9.64
C SER A 63 31.92 -9.07 -8.21
N GLU A 64 33.13 -8.61 -7.88
CA GLU A 64 33.70 -8.66 -6.52
C GLU A 64 32.94 -7.74 -5.57
N HIS A 65 32.59 -6.51 -5.97
CA HIS A 65 31.75 -5.63 -5.15
C HIS A 65 30.34 -6.19 -4.93
N LEU A 66 29.74 -6.80 -5.96
CA LEU A 66 28.45 -7.48 -5.83
C LEU A 66 28.55 -8.70 -4.90
N GLN A 67 29.64 -9.46 -4.95
CA GLN A 67 29.85 -10.56 -4.01
C GLN A 67 29.99 -10.03 -2.58
N ALA A 68 30.76 -8.97 -2.36
CA ALA A 68 30.91 -8.35 -1.05
C ALA A 68 29.58 -7.84 -0.49
N LEU A 69 28.72 -7.23 -1.34
CA LEU A 69 27.36 -6.85 -0.96
C LEU A 69 26.49 -8.06 -0.60
N ALA A 70 26.67 -9.18 -1.29
CA ALA A 70 25.94 -10.42 -1.01
C ALA A 70 26.37 -11.07 0.30
N ASP A 71 27.68 -11.16 0.54
CA ASP A 71 28.26 -11.71 1.77
C ASP A 71 27.86 -10.88 3.00
N LYS A 72 27.67 -9.56 2.81
CA LYS A 72 27.17 -8.62 3.81
C LYS A 72 25.64 -8.66 4.00
N GLY A 73 24.93 -9.46 3.22
CA GLY A 73 23.48 -9.66 3.33
C GLY A 73 22.64 -8.54 2.74
N TYR A 74 23.20 -7.68 1.88
CA TYR A 74 22.46 -6.59 1.22
C TYR A 74 21.85 -7.02 -0.12
N ILE A 75 22.39 -8.04 -0.78
CA ILE A 75 21.87 -8.58 -2.04
C ILE A 75 21.99 -10.11 -2.09
N GLU A 76 21.20 -10.75 -2.93
CA GLU A 76 21.30 -12.14 -3.33
C GLU A 76 21.66 -12.17 -4.81
N ARG A 77 22.62 -13.02 -5.20
CA ARG A 77 23.10 -13.09 -6.58
C ARG A 77 22.94 -14.49 -7.14
N ASP A 78 22.43 -14.57 -8.36
CA ASP A 78 22.53 -15.71 -9.25
C ASP A 78 23.66 -15.43 -10.29
N PRO A 79 24.85 -16.02 -10.12
CA PRO A 79 25.98 -15.81 -11.03
C PRO A 79 25.73 -16.32 -12.46
N SER A 80 24.73 -17.19 -12.65
CA SER A 80 24.39 -17.77 -13.96
C SER A 80 23.58 -16.82 -14.85
N ARG A 81 23.10 -15.69 -14.29
CA ARG A 81 22.25 -14.72 -14.99
C ARG A 81 22.92 -13.36 -15.08
N SER A 82 22.86 -12.75 -16.27
CA SER A 82 23.37 -11.39 -16.50
C SER A 82 22.66 -10.31 -15.65
N ARG A 83 21.42 -10.59 -15.22
CA ARG A 83 20.54 -9.77 -14.38
C ARG A 83 20.01 -10.59 -13.20
N GLY A 84 20.93 -11.17 -12.44
CA GLY A 84 20.64 -12.08 -11.32
C GLY A 84 20.82 -11.46 -9.94
N VAL A 85 20.72 -10.14 -9.76
CA VAL A 85 21.02 -9.46 -8.47
C VAL A 85 19.75 -8.96 -7.79
N ARG A 86 19.25 -9.67 -6.78
CA ARG A 86 18.12 -9.27 -5.95
C ARG A 86 18.61 -8.52 -4.72
N ILE A 87 17.96 -7.44 -4.31
CA ILE A 87 18.33 -6.75 -3.05
C ILE A 87 17.67 -7.45 -1.87
N LEU A 88 18.42 -7.69 -0.79
CA LEU A 88 17.99 -8.31 0.46
C LEU A 88 17.80 -7.23 1.53
N GLY A 89 16.81 -7.39 2.42
CA GLY A 89 16.49 -6.42 3.47
C GLY A 89 15.84 -5.12 2.96
N ILE A 90 15.93 -4.83 1.67
CA ILE A 90 15.03 -3.92 0.95
C ILE A 90 13.98 -4.80 0.29
N ASP A 91 12.77 -4.76 0.83
CA ASP A 91 11.61 -5.32 0.15
C ASP A 91 11.37 -4.49 -1.12
N LEU A 92 11.90 -4.95 -2.26
CA LEU A 92 11.67 -4.30 -3.55
C LEU A 92 10.20 -4.42 -4.00
N ASN A 93 9.42 -5.28 -3.32
CA ASN A 93 7.96 -5.31 -3.37
C ASN A 93 7.31 -4.36 -2.35
N ALA A 94 8.04 -3.36 -1.82
CA ALA A 94 7.47 -2.29 -0.99
C ALA A 94 6.29 -1.59 -1.67
N GLU A 95 6.16 -1.66 -2.99
CA GLU A 95 5.01 -1.15 -3.73
C GLU A 95 3.88 -2.17 -3.88
N SER A 96 3.83 -3.28 -3.12
CA SER A 96 2.67 -4.17 -3.13
C SER A 96 2.14 -4.43 -1.72
N VAL A 97 0.82 -4.45 -1.58
CA VAL A 97 0.12 -4.63 -0.31
C VAL A 97 -0.86 -5.79 -0.48
N SER A 98 -0.77 -6.77 0.42
CA SER A 98 -1.74 -7.85 0.52
C SER A 98 -2.98 -7.32 1.22
N LEU A 99 -4.09 -7.23 0.49
CA LEU A 99 -5.36 -6.71 0.98
C LEU A 99 -6.28 -7.86 1.36
N PRO A 100 -6.74 -7.95 2.62
CA PRO A 100 -7.77 -8.91 3.00
C PRO A 100 -9.08 -8.58 2.26
N CYS A 101 -9.78 -9.63 1.82
CA CYS A 101 -11.05 -9.52 1.12
C CYS A 101 -12.20 -10.00 2.01
N PHE A 102 -13.24 -9.17 2.13
CA PHE A 102 -14.43 -9.43 2.93
C PHE A 102 -15.69 -9.50 2.06
N GLN A 103 -16.67 -10.31 2.47
CA GLN A 103 -18.00 -10.33 1.83
C GLN A 103 -18.85 -9.15 2.26
N ASP A 104 -18.82 -8.84 3.56
CA ASP A 104 -19.65 -7.81 4.17
C ASP A 104 -18.74 -6.79 4.88
N LEU A 105 -19.12 -5.52 4.81
CA LEU A 105 -18.48 -4.44 5.57
C LEU A 105 -18.48 -4.69 7.08
N ARG A 106 -19.43 -5.46 7.60
CA ARG A 106 -19.52 -5.83 9.02
C ARG A 106 -18.32 -6.67 9.47
N ASP A 107 -17.75 -7.45 8.57
CA ASP A 107 -16.57 -8.28 8.82
C ASP A 107 -15.27 -7.46 8.72
N ALA A 108 -15.32 -6.37 7.97
CA ALA A 108 -14.24 -5.41 7.83
C ALA A 108 -14.21 -4.45 9.03
N MET A 109 -13.01 -4.13 9.51
CA MET A 109 -12.86 -3.22 10.64
C MET A 109 -11.52 -2.51 10.67
N PRO A 110 -11.57 -1.26 11.11
CA PRO A 110 -10.58 -0.69 12.01
C PRO A 110 -11.04 -0.81 13.48
N GLY A 111 -10.20 -1.38 14.35
CA GLY A 111 -10.31 -1.21 15.81
C GLY A 111 -11.23 -2.14 16.64
N GLY A 112 -11.87 -3.18 16.10
CA GLY A 112 -12.65 -4.17 16.88
C GLY A 112 -12.10 -5.62 16.84
N ARG A 113 -12.95 -6.67 16.78
CA ARG A 113 -12.57 -8.07 16.47
C ARG A 113 -12.89 -8.46 15.01
N ALA A 114 -11.86 -8.69 14.18
CA ALA A 114 -11.99 -8.87 12.74
C ALA A 114 -12.78 -10.13 12.39
N GLY A 115 -13.67 -10.04 11.40
CA GLY A 115 -14.30 -11.20 10.78
C GLY A 115 -13.27 -12.03 10.01
N LYS A 116 -13.67 -13.24 9.59
CA LYS A 116 -12.79 -14.11 8.80
C LYS A 116 -12.72 -13.58 7.36
N ALA A 117 -11.56 -13.08 6.95
CA ALA A 117 -11.30 -12.75 5.55
C ALA A 117 -11.43 -14.02 4.68
N GLU A 118 -12.06 -13.90 3.52
CA GLU A 118 -12.22 -15.02 2.58
C GLU A 118 -10.94 -15.35 1.83
N GLY A 119 -10.07 -14.36 1.69
CA GLY A 119 -8.84 -14.45 0.94
C GLY A 119 -8.09 -13.13 0.99
N HIS A 120 -7.00 -13.08 0.24
CA HIS A 120 -6.18 -11.90 0.10
C HIS A 120 -5.90 -11.66 -1.38
N ILE A 121 -5.89 -10.39 -1.79
CA ILE A 121 -5.46 -9.96 -3.11
C ILE A 121 -4.23 -9.07 -2.93
N THR A 122 -3.14 -9.40 -3.61
CA THR A 122 -1.94 -8.57 -3.64
C THR A 122 -2.08 -7.53 -4.74
N LEU A 123 -2.15 -6.25 -4.38
CA LEU A 123 -2.19 -5.12 -5.31
C LEU A 123 -0.95 -4.25 -5.17
N ASP A 124 -0.68 -3.46 -6.20
CA ASP A 124 0.27 -2.36 -6.08
C ASP A 124 -0.21 -1.34 -5.03
N ARG A 125 0.70 -0.75 -4.26
CA ARG A 125 0.45 0.18 -3.16
C ARG A 125 -0.26 1.44 -3.66
N GLN A 126 0.05 1.90 -4.87
CA GLN A 126 -0.64 3.04 -5.48
C GLN A 126 -2.12 2.73 -5.72
N LEU A 127 -2.45 1.48 -6.04
CA LEU A 127 -3.83 1.02 -6.21
C LEU A 127 -4.51 0.71 -4.87
N ALA A 128 -3.75 0.21 -3.90
CA ALA A 128 -4.24 -0.12 -2.56
C ALA A 128 -4.61 1.12 -1.72
N GLY A 129 -4.02 2.28 -2.01
CA GLY A 129 -4.31 3.53 -1.29
C GLY A 129 -3.68 3.63 0.10
N GLY A 130 -2.78 2.70 0.48
CA GLY A 130 -2.00 2.78 1.71
C GLY A 130 -1.95 1.49 2.53
N LYS A 131 -1.25 1.55 3.68
CA LYS A 131 -1.21 0.44 4.65
C LYS A 131 -2.54 0.37 5.42
N GLY A 132 -3.04 -0.84 5.65
CA GLY A 132 -4.31 -1.05 6.37
C GLY A 132 -5.56 -0.96 5.49
N ALA A 133 -5.39 -0.84 4.17
CA ALA A 133 -6.50 -0.96 3.24
C ALA A 133 -7.01 -2.40 3.18
N PHE A 134 -8.25 -2.55 2.71
CA PHE A 134 -8.89 -3.85 2.49
C PHE A 134 -9.82 -3.78 1.28
N MET A 135 -10.27 -4.95 0.82
CA MET A 135 -11.28 -5.07 -0.23
C MET A 135 -12.57 -5.63 0.35
N VAL A 136 -13.71 -5.13 -0.12
CA VAL A 136 -15.03 -5.63 0.26
C VAL A 136 -15.89 -5.81 -0.97
N ARG A 137 -16.74 -6.85 -1.01
CA ARG A 137 -17.71 -6.99 -2.08
C ARG A 137 -18.65 -5.79 -2.12
N ALA A 138 -18.77 -5.20 -3.29
CA ALA A 138 -19.59 -4.03 -3.51
C ALA A 138 -21.08 -4.45 -3.54
N PRO A 139 -21.95 -3.88 -2.69
CA PRO A 139 -23.39 -4.08 -2.85
C PRO A 139 -23.86 -3.50 -4.19
N ARG A 140 -24.79 -4.17 -4.87
CA ARG A 140 -25.23 -3.82 -6.25
C ARG A 140 -25.62 -2.34 -6.42
N ASP A 141 -26.24 -1.74 -5.41
CA ASP A 141 -26.79 -0.38 -5.48
C ASP A 141 -25.97 0.65 -4.69
N VAL A 142 -24.74 0.30 -4.27
CA VAL A 142 -23.93 1.16 -3.40
C VAL A 142 -23.40 2.41 -4.09
N LEU A 143 -23.16 2.37 -5.40
CA LEU A 143 -22.71 3.52 -6.18
C LEU A 143 -23.79 3.95 -7.18
N PRO A 144 -23.94 5.25 -7.45
CA PRO A 144 -24.96 5.75 -8.36
C PRO A 144 -24.76 5.25 -9.80
N ASN A 145 -25.83 5.32 -10.60
CA ASN A 145 -25.84 5.05 -12.04
C ASN A 145 -25.41 3.62 -12.44
N GLY A 146 -25.56 2.63 -11.55
CA GLY A 146 -25.19 1.25 -11.86
C GLY A 146 -23.68 1.06 -12.05
N ALA A 147 -22.86 1.89 -11.42
CA ALA A 147 -21.40 1.81 -11.53
C ALA A 147 -20.86 0.46 -11.02
N VAL A 148 -21.59 -0.19 -10.11
CA VAL A 148 -21.23 -1.49 -9.52
C VAL A 148 -22.04 -2.60 -10.17
N ALA A 149 -21.36 -3.70 -10.47
CA ALA A 149 -21.93 -4.95 -10.93
C ALA A 149 -21.68 -6.07 -9.90
N ASP A 150 -22.33 -7.20 -10.12
CA ASP A 150 -22.12 -8.37 -9.27
C ASP A 150 -20.68 -8.87 -9.37
N GLY A 151 -20.10 -9.23 -8.23
CA GLY A 151 -18.70 -9.66 -8.15
C GLY A 151 -17.67 -8.54 -8.06
N ASP A 152 -18.08 -7.28 -8.10
CA ASP A 152 -17.18 -6.16 -7.91
C ASP A 152 -16.65 -6.07 -6.48
N LEU A 153 -15.43 -5.57 -6.36
CA LEU A 153 -14.77 -5.30 -5.09
C LEU A 153 -14.46 -3.80 -4.97
N LEU A 154 -14.78 -3.20 -3.83
CA LEU A 154 -14.35 -1.85 -3.50
C LEU A 154 -13.06 -1.92 -2.69
N VAL A 155 -12.10 -1.08 -3.02
CA VAL A 155 -10.90 -0.84 -2.21
C VAL A 155 -11.21 0.24 -1.20
N VAL A 156 -11.03 -0.07 0.08
CA VAL A 156 -11.25 0.86 1.19
C VAL A 156 -9.92 1.10 1.89
N ALA A 157 -9.43 2.34 1.86
CA ALA A 157 -8.18 2.76 2.48
C ALA A 157 -8.43 3.54 3.79
N PRO A 158 -7.57 3.42 4.81
CA PRO A 158 -7.69 4.22 6.02
C PRO A 158 -7.62 5.72 5.73
N VAL A 159 -8.41 6.50 6.47
CA VAL A 159 -8.47 7.97 6.35
C VAL A 159 -8.85 8.55 7.70
N VAL A 160 -8.40 9.78 7.98
CA VAL A 160 -8.83 10.56 9.16
C VAL A 160 -9.82 11.65 8.74
N ALA A 161 -10.64 12.13 9.68
CA ALA A 161 -11.74 13.06 9.39
C ALA A 161 -11.26 14.40 8.78
N GLU A 162 -10.03 14.81 9.11
CA GLU A 162 -9.39 16.03 8.62
C GLU A 162 -9.02 15.93 7.14
N GLU A 163 -8.73 14.73 6.64
CA GLU A 163 -8.34 14.46 5.25
C GLU A 163 -9.55 14.30 4.31
N LEU A 164 -10.77 14.28 4.87
CA LEU A 164 -11.99 14.12 4.09
C LEU A 164 -12.30 15.35 3.23
N SER A 165 -12.49 15.10 1.94
CA SER A 165 -12.85 16.10 0.93
C SER A 165 -14.31 15.98 0.51
N ASP A 166 -14.86 17.07 -0.04
CA ASP A 166 -16.23 17.11 -0.54
C ASP A 166 -16.43 16.12 -1.71
N GLY A 167 -17.55 15.41 -1.70
CA GLY A 167 -17.91 14.42 -2.72
C GLY A 167 -17.28 13.03 -2.56
N GLU A 168 -16.33 12.86 -1.63
CA GLU A 168 -15.69 11.57 -1.37
C GLU A 168 -16.68 10.53 -0.85
N VAL A 169 -16.48 9.27 -1.23
CA VAL A 169 -17.24 8.15 -0.69
C VAL A 169 -16.43 7.50 0.43
N ILE A 170 -17.03 7.44 1.61
CA ILE A 170 -16.44 6.85 2.81
C ILE A 170 -17.29 5.70 3.33
N VAL A 171 -16.67 4.87 4.16
CA VAL A 171 -17.34 3.92 5.02
C VAL A 171 -17.18 4.41 6.46
N ALA A 172 -18.30 4.57 7.15
CA ALA A 172 -18.32 5.02 8.54
C ALA A 172 -19.37 4.24 9.34
N ARG A 173 -19.17 4.14 10.65
CA ARG A 173 -20.17 3.58 11.55
C ARG A 173 -21.03 4.70 12.11
N VAL A 174 -22.23 4.83 11.58
CA VAL A 174 -23.29 5.68 12.13
C VAL A 174 -24.29 4.77 12.83
N SER A 175 -24.64 5.05 14.09
CA SER A 175 -25.50 4.18 14.90
C SER A 175 -24.94 2.75 15.12
N GLY A 176 -23.63 2.58 15.03
CA GLY A 176 -22.92 1.32 15.30
C GLY A 176 -22.76 0.36 14.11
N ILE A 177 -23.50 0.57 13.03
CA ILE A 177 -23.45 -0.28 11.82
C ILE A 177 -22.61 0.44 10.74
N PRO A 178 -21.66 -0.25 10.09
CA PRO A 178 -20.89 0.36 9.01
C PRO A 178 -21.74 0.47 7.76
N ASP A 179 -21.73 1.65 7.14
CA ASP A 179 -22.42 1.91 5.87
C ASP A 179 -21.64 2.92 5.02
N TYR A 180 -22.04 3.08 3.77
CA TYR A 180 -21.41 3.97 2.80
C TYR A 180 -22.07 5.35 2.76
N PHE A 181 -21.25 6.38 2.86
CA PHE A 181 -21.69 7.76 2.85
C PHE A 181 -20.90 8.58 1.85
N ARG A 182 -21.57 9.53 1.19
CA ARG A 182 -20.92 10.63 0.48
C ARG A 182 -20.72 11.78 1.44
N VAL A 183 -19.49 12.25 1.52
CA VAL A 183 -19.12 13.41 2.33
C VAL A 183 -19.59 14.67 1.62
N GLN A 184 -20.30 15.53 2.34
CA GLN A 184 -20.53 16.91 1.96
C GLN A 184 -19.92 17.82 3.03
N ARG A 185 -18.92 18.60 2.65
CA ARG A 185 -18.17 19.45 3.60
C ARG A 185 -18.55 20.93 3.41
N SER A 186 -19.04 21.54 4.48
CA SER A 186 -19.25 22.99 4.58
C SER A 186 -18.21 23.62 5.52
N ARG A 187 -18.07 24.95 5.52
CA ARG A 187 -17.02 25.68 6.27
C ARG A 187 -16.89 25.32 7.76
N SER A 188 -17.95 24.79 8.37
CA SER A 188 -17.97 24.40 9.79
C SER A 188 -18.62 23.05 10.08
N GLN A 189 -19.06 22.30 9.06
CA GLN A 189 -19.88 21.09 9.25
C GLN A 189 -19.54 20.01 8.22
N VAL A 190 -19.61 18.76 8.64
CA VAL A 190 -19.54 17.59 7.77
C VAL A 190 -20.93 16.94 7.75
N LEU A 191 -21.52 16.83 6.57
CA LEU A 191 -22.74 16.08 6.34
C LEU A 191 -22.39 14.77 5.65
N LEU A 192 -22.98 13.68 6.11
CA LEU A 192 -22.82 12.36 5.53
C LEU A 192 -24.12 11.95 4.86
N HIS A 193 -24.12 11.88 3.54
CA HIS A 193 -25.26 11.47 2.75
C HIS A 193 -25.17 9.97 2.50
N PRO A 194 -26.10 9.14 3.03
CA PRO A 194 -26.08 7.72 2.73
C PRO A 194 -26.18 7.49 1.22
N LEU A 195 -25.46 6.50 0.70
CA LEU A 195 -25.54 6.17 -0.72
C LEU A 195 -26.76 5.34 -1.09
N GLY A 196 -27.38 4.67 -0.12
CA GLY A 196 -28.67 3.98 -0.30
C GLY A 196 -29.81 4.95 -0.63
N ARG A 197 -30.80 4.47 -1.38
CA ARG A 197 -31.82 5.31 -2.06
C ARG A 197 -32.68 6.18 -1.12
N ASP A 198 -32.82 5.83 0.16
CA ASP A 198 -33.75 6.48 1.08
C ASP A 198 -33.09 6.98 2.38
N GLY A 199 -31.76 7.09 2.39
CA GLY A 199 -31.03 7.45 3.61
C GLY A 199 -31.13 8.95 3.94
N VAL A 200 -31.43 9.26 5.20
CA VAL A 200 -31.43 10.64 5.71
C VAL A 200 -29.99 11.08 5.97
N PRO A 201 -29.56 12.27 5.48
CA PRO A 201 -28.24 12.80 5.76
C PRO A 201 -27.99 12.94 7.27
N SER A 202 -26.84 12.47 7.72
CA SER A 202 -26.41 12.59 9.12
C SER A 202 -25.47 13.77 9.27
N ARG A 203 -25.82 14.73 10.15
CA ARG A 203 -24.97 15.87 10.46
C ARG A 203 -23.97 15.50 11.54
N MET A 204 -22.69 15.74 11.29
CA MET A 204 -21.62 15.55 12.26
C MET A 204 -21.23 16.92 12.83
N ASP A 205 -21.65 17.16 14.08
CA ASP A 205 -21.25 18.37 14.82
C ASP A 205 -19.78 18.30 15.25
N GLU A 206 -19.29 17.09 15.58
CA GLU A 206 -17.88 16.82 15.91
C GLU A 206 -17.30 15.74 14.96
N PRO A 207 -16.58 16.11 13.89
CA PRO A 207 -16.03 15.14 12.94
C PRO A 207 -15.08 14.11 13.57
N ALA A 208 -14.40 14.46 14.66
CA ALA A 208 -13.50 13.56 15.38
C ALA A 208 -14.22 12.41 16.11
N SER A 209 -15.52 12.55 16.38
CA SER A 209 -16.35 11.47 16.98
C SER A 209 -16.76 10.40 15.96
N LEU A 210 -16.54 10.66 14.66
CA LEU A 210 -16.90 9.75 13.59
C LEU A 210 -16.00 8.52 13.62
N VAL A 211 -16.62 7.35 13.80
CA VAL A 211 -15.92 6.07 13.68
C VAL A 211 -15.75 5.73 12.20
N LEU A 212 -14.66 6.22 11.62
CA LEU A 212 -14.29 5.97 10.23
C LEU A 212 -13.77 4.55 10.05
N VAL A 213 -14.34 3.85 9.07
CA VAL A 213 -13.84 2.56 8.60
C VAL A 213 -12.78 2.79 7.51
N GLY A 214 -13.00 3.76 6.63
CA GLY A 214 -12.05 4.19 5.61
C GLY A 214 -12.72 4.95 4.47
N ARG A 215 -11.93 5.35 3.47
CA ARG A 215 -12.40 5.96 2.22
C ARG A 215 -12.36 4.95 1.08
N VAL A 216 -13.37 4.95 0.23
CA VAL A 216 -13.38 4.15 -1.00
C VAL A 216 -12.45 4.81 -2.02
N THR A 217 -11.39 4.11 -2.42
CA THR A 217 -10.35 4.63 -3.33
C THR A 217 -10.38 3.99 -4.70
N GLY A 218 -11.07 2.86 -4.87
CA GLY A 218 -11.11 2.16 -6.14
C GLY A 218 -12.23 1.15 -6.26
N LEU A 219 -12.56 0.82 -7.50
CA LEU A 219 -13.45 -0.26 -7.91
C LEU A 219 -12.62 -1.26 -8.71
N TYR A 220 -12.59 -2.50 -8.25
CA TYR A 220 -11.98 -3.61 -8.97
C TYR A 220 -13.08 -4.52 -9.51
N ARG A 221 -13.08 -4.68 -10.84
CA ARG A 221 -13.95 -5.62 -11.54
C ARG A 221 -13.07 -6.62 -12.28
N ARG A 222 -13.26 -7.91 -11.98
CA ARG A 222 -12.71 -8.96 -12.83
C ARG A 222 -13.60 -9.08 -14.06
N VAL A 223 -13.02 -8.86 -15.22
CA VAL A 223 -13.75 -8.87 -16.49
C VAL A 223 -13.43 -10.17 -17.20
N ASP A 224 -14.46 -10.96 -17.55
CA ASP A 224 -14.26 -12.20 -18.30
C ASP A 224 -13.86 -11.88 -19.75
N PRO A 225 -12.94 -12.64 -20.38
CA PRO A 225 -12.43 -12.34 -21.72
C PRO A 225 -13.50 -12.17 -22.81
N GLY A 226 -14.67 -12.81 -22.66
CA GLY A 226 -15.79 -12.72 -23.60
C GLY A 226 -16.66 -11.46 -23.47
N SER A 227 -16.50 -10.68 -22.40
CA SER A 227 -17.33 -9.49 -22.15
C SER A 227 -16.93 -8.25 -22.97
N PHE A 228 -15.76 -8.30 -23.63
CA PHE A 228 -15.31 -7.27 -24.59
C PHE A 228 -15.57 -7.66 -26.06
N ALA A 229 -16.27 -8.77 -26.33
CA ALA A 229 -16.61 -9.14 -27.71
C ALA A 229 -17.41 -8.01 -28.36
N LYS A 230 -16.98 -7.58 -29.56
CA LYS A 230 -17.64 -6.50 -30.32
C LYS A 230 -19.14 -6.77 -30.41
N PRO A 231 -20.00 -5.74 -30.32
CA PRO A 231 -21.40 -5.91 -30.63
C PRO A 231 -21.49 -6.51 -32.03
N SER A 232 -22.16 -7.66 -32.13
CA SER A 232 -22.50 -8.28 -33.41
C SER A 232 -23.21 -7.21 -34.24
N VAL A 233 -22.54 -6.71 -35.28
CA VAL A 233 -23.16 -5.83 -36.25
C VAL A 233 -24.08 -6.73 -37.06
N ALA A 234 -25.36 -6.75 -36.68
CA ALA A 234 -26.40 -7.34 -37.49
C ALA A 234 -26.50 -6.51 -38.78
N HIS A 235 -26.15 -7.13 -39.91
CA HIS A 235 -26.43 -6.64 -41.26
C HIS A 235 -27.86 -7.00 -41.66
#